data_AF-A0AAV5C6K4-F1
#
_entry.id   AF-A0AAV5C6K4-F1
#
_cell.length_a   1.000
_cell.length_b   1.000
_cell.length_c   1.000
_cell.angle_alpha   90.00
_cell.angle_beta   90.00
_cell.angle_gamma   90.00
#
_symmetry.space_group_name_H-M   'P 1'
#
loop_
_entity.id
_entity.type
_entity.pdbx_description
1 polymer ?
#
loop_
_entity_poly.entity_id
_entity_poly.type
_entity_poly.pdbx_seq_one_letter_code
_entity_poly.pdbx_strand_id
1 'polypeptide(L)'
;MCLMLYNKISYPLIFCLSHVTQGFVELSGGRAHIGIKRMGELDLKPFLNACQRSLSKCDAQVSAVTLCSEWQDQVKNTDWNPFKRVMVDGKQVRAIEDDEKLRKLRDEHGQEVYAAVTQALLEINEYNPSGGYTKKELWNFKAGRRATLKEAVLFVLKQWPMRKRKR
;
A
#
# COMPACT_ATOMS: atom_id res chain seq x y z
N MET A 1 5.99 -34.84 11.71
CA MET A 1 6.16 -34.03 12.95
C MET A 1 6.53 -32.56 12.69
N CYS A 2 7.30 -32.22 11.64
CA CYS A 2 7.64 -30.82 11.32
C CYS A 2 6.47 -29.90 10.91
N LEU A 3 5.47 -30.39 10.18
CA LEU A 3 4.30 -29.57 9.75
C LEU A 3 3.41 -29.12 10.93
N MET A 4 3.32 -29.92 11.99
CA MET A 4 2.50 -29.60 13.17
C MET A 4 3.18 -28.54 14.05
N LEU A 5 4.51 -28.56 14.14
CA LEU A 5 5.29 -27.53 14.83
C LEU A 5 5.31 -26.21 14.03
N TYR A 6 5.42 -26.30 12.71
CA TYR A 6 5.29 -25.12 11.84
C TYR A 6 3.93 -24.44 12.03
N ASN A 7 2.83 -25.20 12.05
CA ASN A 7 1.51 -24.64 12.36
C ASN A 7 1.38 -24.11 13.79
N LYS A 8 1.86 -24.85 14.81
CA LYS A 8 1.80 -24.40 16.22
C LYS A 8 2.63 -23.14 16.51
N ILE A 9 3.66 -22.85 15.73
CA ILE A 9 4.49 -21.64 15.87
C ILE A 9 3.95 -20.53 14.96
N SER A 10 3.56 -20.86 13.72
CA SER A 10 3.07 -19.91 12.72
C SER A 10 1.73 -19.27 13.13
N TYR A 11 0.74 -20.03 13.62
CA TYR A 11 -0.54 -19.46 14.06
C TYR A 11 -0.42 -18.41 15.18
N PRO A 12 0.28 -18.64 16.31
CA PRO A 12 0.45 -17.63 17.34
C PRO A 12 1.33 -16.45 16.89
N LEU A 13 2.30 -16.65 16.00
CA LEU A 13 3.08 -15.55 15.41
C LEU A 13 2.23 -14.67 14.47
N ILE A 14 1.39 -15.29 13.62
CA ILE A 14 0.44 -14.59 12.76
C ILE A 14 -0.61 -13.85 13.60
N PHE A 15 -1.09 -14.47 14.68
CA PHE A 15 -2.04 -13.86 15.62
C PHE A 15 -1.41 -12.70 16.42
N CYS A 16 -0.16 -12.83 16.84
CA CYS A 16 0.55 -11.77 17.53
C CYS A 16 0.82 -10.59 16.57
N LEU A 17 1.20 -10.86 15.32
CA LEU A 17 1.39 -9.84 14.29
C LEU A 17 0.07 -9.12 13.98
N SER A 18 -1.05 -9.85 13.87
CA SER A 18 -2.36 -9.23 13.64
C SER A 18 -2.76 -8.31 14.80
N HIS A 19 -2.60 -8.74 16.05
CA HIS A 19 -2.88 -7.93 17.24
C HIS A 19 -1.97 -6.69 17.34
N VAL A 20 -0.68 -6.82 17.06
CA VAL A 20 0.27 -5.70 17.06
C VAL A 20 -0.09 -4.67 15.98
N THR A 21 -0.46 -5.13 14.76
CA THR A 21 -0.90 -4.21 13.70
C THR A 21 -2.20 -3.50 14.05
N GLN A 22 -3.15 -4.19 14.68
CA GLN A 22 -4.42 -3.61 15.15
C GLN A 22 -4.15 -2.52 16.20
N GLY A 23 -3.32 -2.81 17.21
CA GLY A 23 -2.93 -1.82 18.23
C GLY A 23 -2.22 -0.60 17.63
N PHE A 24 -1.42 -0.79 16.59
CA PHE A 24 -0.82 0.33 15.86
C PHE A 24 -1.84 1.17 15.10
N VAL A 25 -2.85 0.57 14.48
CA VAL A 25 -3.94 1.32 13.81
C VAL A 25 -4.64 2.25 14.81
N GLU A 26 -4.92 1.78 16.03
CA GLU A 26 -5.54 2.59 17.08
C GLU A 26 -4.65 3.71 17.63
N LEU A 27 -3.33 3.57 17.51
CA LEU A 27 -2.34 4.58 17.92
C LEU A 27 -2.02 5.56 16.78
N SER A 28 -2.26 5.15 15.54
CA SER A 28 -2.03 5.95 14.34
C SER A 28 -3.22 6.87 14.10
N GLY A 29 -3.28 8.00 14.80
CA GLY A 29 -4.21 9.08 14.42
C GLY A 29 -3.91 9.57 13.00
N GLY A 30 -4.89 10.15 12.29
CA GLY A 30 -4.80 10.51 10.85
C GLY A 30 -3.68 11.49 10.42
N ARG A 31 -2.78 11.89 11.33
CA ARG A 31 -1.57 12.69 11.06
C ARG A 31 -0.27 12.00 11.52
N ALA A 32 -0.32 10.72 11.89
CA ALA A 32 0.85 9.97 12.31
C ALA A 32 1.77 9.68 11.10
N HIS A 33 3.06 9.99 11.23
CA HIS A 33 4.07 9.68 10.21
C HIS A 33 4.52 8.21 10.25
N ILE A 34 4.11 7.47 11.28
CA ILE A 34 4.27 6.02 11.39
C ILE A 34 2.89 5.40 11.47
N GLY A 35 2.64 4.37 10.66
CA GLY A 35 1.37 3.66 10.67
C GLY A 35 1.44 2.39 9.83
N ILE A 36 0.30 1.72 9.68
CA ILE A 36 0.20 0.53 8.85
C ILE A 36 -0.09 0.94 7.41
N LYS A 37 0.77 0.50 6.47
CA LYS A 37 0.54 0.62 5.03
C LYS A 37 0.05 -0.71 4.48
N ARG A 38 -0.93 -0.66 3.58
CA ARG A 38 -1.40 -1.82 2.81
C ARG A 38 -0.70 -1.77 1.46
N MET A 39 0.17 -2.75 1.21
CA MET A 39 1.01 -2.75 0.00
C MET A 39 0.13 -3.02 -1.22
N GLY A 40 0.23 -2.16 -2.24
CA GLY A 40 -0.59 -2.26 -3.44
C GLY A 40 -1.99 -1.66 -3.33
N GLU A 41 -2.31 -0.97 -2.23
CA GLU A 41 -3.55 -0.21 -2.10
C GLU A 41 -3.37 1.19 -2.71
N LEU A 42 -4.30 1.59 -3.56
CA LEU A 42 -4.30 2.90 -4.20
C LEU A 42 -4.79 3.98 -3.22
N ASP A 43 -4.07 5.10 -3.17
CA ASP A 43 -4.57 6.32 -2.52
C ASP A 43 -5.62 6.95 -3.42
N LEU A 44 -6.73 7.41 -2.84
CA LEU A 44 -7.80 8.10 -3.53
C LEU A 44 -7.40 9.53 -3.95
N LYS A 45 -6.44 10.16 -3.25
CA LYS A 45 -6.07 11.56 -3.44
C LYS A 45 -5.63 11.91 -4.87
N PRO A 46 -4.76 11.13 -5.55
CA PRO A 46 -4.40 11.38 -6.95
C PRO A 46 -5.60 11.38 -7.89
N PHE A 47 -6.57 10.48 -7.67
CA PHE A 47 -7.79 10.38 -8.47
C PHE A 47 -8.71 11.58 -8.24
N LEU A 48 -8.85 12.03 -6.98
CA LEU A 48 -9.59 13.25 -6.66
C LEU A 48 -8.97 14.48 -7.32
N ASN A 49 -7.64 14.62 -7.26
CA ASN A 49 -6.93 15.72 -7.91
C ASN A 49 -7.15 15.72 -9.43
N ALA A 50 -7.17 14.54 -10.06
CA ALA A 50 -7.41 14.41 -11.49
C ALA A 50 -8.86 14.81 -11.86
N CYS A 51 -9.86 14.25 -11.15
CA CYS A 51 -11.27 14.53 -11.44
C CYS A 51 -11.69 15.98 -11.13
N GLN A 52 -11.09 16.62 -10.12
CA GLN A 52 -11.39 18.01 -9.77
C GLN A 52 -10.93 19.03 -10.83
N ARG A 53 -10.09 18.64 -11.79
CA ARG A 53 -9.65 19.53 -12.89
C ARG A 53 -10.73 19.75 -13.94
N SER A 54 -11.70 18.84 -14.04
CA SER A 54 -12.68 18.84 -15.13
C SER A 54 -14.14 18.75 -14.68
N LEU A 55 -14.41 18.44 -13.40
CA LEU A 55 -15.76 18.18 -12.89
C LEU A 55 -16.15 19.08 -11.71
N SER A 56 -17.46 19.16 -11.46
CA SER A 56 -17.99 19.75 -10.23
C SER A 56 -17.49 18.95 -9.01
N LYS A 57 -17.47 19.55 -7.82
CA LYS A 57 -16.91 18.89 -6.62
C LYS A 57 -17.59 17.57 -6.25
N CYS A 58 -18.92 17.50 -6.37
CA CYS A 58 -19.67 16.27 -6.08
C CYS A 58 -19.40 15.19 -7.12
N ASP A 59 -19.43 15.54 -8.41
CA ASP A 59 -19.19 14.59 -9.50
C ASP A 59 -17.73 14.10 -9.48
N ALA A 60 -16.77 14.99 -9.20
CA ALA A 60 -15.36 14.64 -9.07
C ALA A 60 -15.10 13.61 -7.98
N GLN A 61 -15.85 13.68 -6.86
CA GLN A 61 -15.69 12.72 -5.77
C GLN A 61 -16.20 11.34 -6.15
N VAL A 62 -17.38 11.26 -6.77
CA VAL A 62 -17.96 9.99 -7.22
C VAL A 62 -17.06 9.37 -8.29
N SER A 63 -16.67 10.14 -9.31
CA SER A 63 -15.79 9.67 -10.39
C SER A 63 -14.43 9.20 -9.86
N ALA A 64 -13.82 9.92 -8.91
CA ALA A 64 -12.55 9.53 -8.33
C ALA A 64 -12.64 8.19 -7.58
N VAL A 65 -13.71 7.97 -6.81
CA VAL A 65 -13.93 6.71 -6.08
C VAL A 65 -14.13 5.55 -7.05
N THR A 66 -14.96 5.75 -8.08
CA THR A 66 -15.19 4.73 -9.12
C THR A 66 -13.90 4.37 -9.83
N LEU A 67 -13.18 5.37 -10.34
CA LEU A 67 -11.93 5.15 -11.08
C LEU A 67 -10.85 4.51 -10.20
N CYS A 68 -10.72 4.94 -8.93
CA CYS A 68 -9.79 4.33 -7.99
C CYS A 68 -10.12 2.85 -7.74
N SER A 69 -11.40 2.49 -7.65
CA SER A 69 -11.82 1.10 -7.47
C SER A 69 -11.53 0.24 -8.70
N GLU A 70 -11.86 0.74 -9.90
CA GLU A 70 -11.58 0.05 -11.16
C GLU A 70 -10.09 -0.25 -11.33
N TRP A 71 -9.24 0.75 -11.06
CA TRP A 71 -7.79 0.55 -11.11
C TRP A 71 -7.29 -0.34 -9.99
N GLN A 72 -7.91 -0.32 -8.81
CA GLN A 72 -7.55 -1.23 -7.73
C GLN A 72 -7.79 -2.69 -8.12
N ASP A 73 -8.89 -2.97 -8.83
CA ASP A 73 -9.21 -4.31 -9.34
C ASP A 73 -8.30 -4.69 -10.50
N GLN A 74 -8.02 -3.76 -11.41
CA GLN A 74 -7.09 -3.96 -12.51
C GLN A 74 -5.67 -4.29 -12.01
N VAL A 75 -5.19 -3.59 -10.97
CA VAL A 75 -3.89 -3.83 -10.32
C VAL A 75 -3.83 -5.19 -9.60
N LYS A 76 -4.96 -5.70 -9.12
CA LYS A 76 -5.05 -7.03 -8.48
C LYS A 76 -5.27 -8.16 -9.49
N ASN A 77 -5.60 -7.84 -10.73
CA ASN A 77 -5.88 -8.83 -11.76
C ASN A 77 -4.60 -9.59 -12.14
N THR A 78 -4.54 -10.88 -11.83
CA THR A 78 -3.40 -11.74 -12.11
C THR A 78 -3.15 -11.97 -13.60
N ASP A 79 -4.18 -11.82 -14.44
CA ASP A 79 -4.06 -11.99 -15.89
C ASP A 79 -3.40 -10.76 -16.55
N TRP A 80 -3.39 -9.63 -15.86
CA TRP A 80 -2.69 -8.42 -16.32
C TRP A 80 -1.42 -8.19 -15.51
N ASN A 81 -0.30 -8.64 -16.08
CA ASN A 81 1.01 -8.57 -15.46
C ASN A 81 1.98 -7.78 -16.37
N PRO A 82 1.95 -6.44 -16.34
CA PRO A 82 2.75 -5.57 -17.23
C PRO A 82 4.21 -5.46 -16.76
N PHE A 83 4.87 -6.60 -16.55
CA PHE A 83 6.22 -6.69 -16.02
C PHE A 83 7.14 -7.53 -16.91
N LYS A 84 8.33 -7.00 -17.17
CA LYS A 84 9.45 -7.74 -17.77
C LYS A 84 10.61 -7.90 -16.83
N ARG A 85 11.38 -8.96 -17.05
CA ARG A 85 12.69 -9.13 -16.41
C ARG A 85 13.73 -8.32 -17.18
N VAL A 86 14.39 -7.41 -16.49
CA VAL A 86 15.52 -6.63 -16.97
C VAL A 86 16.73 -6.85 -16.08
N MET A 87 17.93 -6.70 -16.64
CA MET A 87 19.17 -6.74 -15.88
C MET A 87 19.56 -5.33 -15.50
N VAL A 88 19.67 -5.06 -14.20
CA VAL A 88 20.19 -3.80 -13.64
C VAL A 88 21.31 -4.16 -12.68
N ASP A 89 22.52 -3.66 -12.93
CA ASP A 89 23.72 -3.93 -12.13
C ASP A 89 23.98 -5.43 -11.87
N GLY A 90 23.77 -6.26 -12.89
CA GLY A 90 23.96 -7.72 -12.80
C GLY A 90 22.85 -8.46 -12.03
N LYS A 91 21.80 -7.78 -11.56
CA LYS A 91 20.63 -8.38 -10.90
C LYS A 91 19.42 -8.38 -11.83
N GLN A 92 18.69 -9.49 -11.87
CA GLN A 92 17.37 -9.52 -12.50
C GLN A 92 16.35 -8.76 -11.65
N VAL A 93 15.78 -7.70 -12.21
CA VAL A 93 14.71 -6.90 -11.62
C VAL A 93 13.49 -6.97 -12.53
N ARG A 94 12.28 -6.96 -11.95
CA ARG A 94 11.05 -6.80 -12.72
C ARG A 94 10.76 -5.32 -12.91
N ALA A 95 10.80 -4.85 -14.15
CA ALA A 95 10.44 -3.49 -14.52
C ALA A 95 9.08 -3.47 -15.22
N ILE A 96 8.33 -2.39 -15.03
CA ILE A 96 7.06 -2.17 -15.73
C ILE A 96 7.36 -1.95 -17.23
N GLU A 97 6.61 -2.64 -18.09
CA GLU A 97 6.69 -2.48 -19.54
C GLU A 97 5.94 -1.24 -20.04
N ASP A 98 6.18 -0.88 -21.31
CA ASP A 98 5.34 0.09 -22.00
C ASP A 98 3.98 -0.54 -22.31
N ASP A 99 3.09 -0.54 -21.32
CA ASP A 99 1.76 -1.13 -21.38
C ASP A 99 0.72 -0.11 -21.88
N GLU A 100 -0.13 -0.56 -22.80
CA GLU A 100 -1.13 0.29 -23.45
C GLU A 100 -2.14 0.89 -22.46
N LYS A 101 -2.58 0.12 -21.45
CA LYS A 101 -3.53 0.60 -20.45
C LYS A 101 -2.89 1.65 -19.56
N LEU A 102 -1.62 1.45 -19.16
CA LEU A 102 -0.87 2.43 -18.39
C LEU A 102 -0.62 3.72 -19.17
N ARG A 103 -0.39 3.64 -20.48
CA ARG A 103 -0.26 4.83 -21.34
C ARG A 103 -1.58 5.61 -21.40
N LYS A 104 -2.70 4.93 -21.69
CA LYS A 104 -4.04 5.56 -21.69
C LYS A 104 -4.37 6.21 -20.34
N LEU A 105 -4.08 5.53 -19.23
CA LEU A 105 -4.27 6.08 -17.89
C LEU A 105 -3.54 7.42 -17.69
N ARG A 106 -2.29 7.48 -18.15
CA ARG A 106 -1.47 8.69 -18.05
C ARG A 106 -2.01 9.81 -18.91
N ASP A 107 -2.45 9.49 -20.13
CA ASP A 107 -2.96 10.48 -21.08
C ASP A 107 -4.32 11.06 -20.63
N GLU A 108 -5.20 10.21 -20.06
CA GLU A 108 -6.55 10.60 -19.64
C GLU A 108 -6.60 11.24 -18.25
N HIS A 109 -5.83 10.72 -17.29
CA HIS A 109 -5.93 11.09 -15.87
C HIS A 109 -4.65 11.73 -15.30
N GLY A 110 -3.60 11.81 -16.12
CA GLY A 110 -2.37 12.52 -15.79
C GLY A 110 -1.34 11.72 -14.99
N GLN A 111 -0.20 12.38 -14.77
CA GLN A 111 0.99 11.75 -14.17
C GLN A 111 0.80 11.29 -12.73
N GLU A 112 -0.01 11.98 -11.92
CA GLU A 112 -0.24 11.64 -10.51
C GLU A 112 -0.95 10.28 -10.36
N VAL A 113 -1.98 10.04 -11.17
CA VAL A 113 -2.71 8.77 -11.18
C VAL A 113 -1.83 7.64 -11.71
N TYR A 114 -1.12 7.89 -12.81
CA TYR A 114 -0.14 6.94 -13.34
C TYR A 114 0.92 6.55 -12.29
N ALA A 115 1.47 7.51 -11.56
CA ALA A 115 2.47 7.26 -10.53
C ALA A 115 1.89 6.43 -9.37
N ALA A 116 0.65 6.70 -8.95
CA ALA A 116 -0.02 5.94 -7.90
C ALA A 116 -0.23 4.47 -8.32
N VAL A 117 -0.71 4.24 -9.54
CA VAL A 117 -0.96 2.88 -10.07
C VAL A 117 0.34 2.10 -10.26
N THR A 118 1.36 2.72 -10.86
CA THR A 118 2.66 2.05 -11.07
C THR A 118 3.37 1.74 -9.75
N GLN A 119 3.26 2.61 -8.75
CA GLN A 119 3.78 2.34 -7.41
C GLN A 119 3.05 1.15 -6.76
N ALA A 120 1.71 1.09 -6.86
CA ALA A 120 0.94 -0.03 -6.32
C ALA A 120 1.30 -1.37 -7.00
N LEU A 121 1.50 -1.37 -8.32
CA LEU A 121 1.98 -2.54 -9.07
C LEU A 121 3.34 -3.02 -8.56
N LEU A 122 4.31 -2.10 -8.39
CA LEU A 122 5.64 -2.43 -7.88
C LEU A 122 5.57 -3.01 -6.46
N GLU A 123 4.74 -2.43 -5.60
CA GLU A 123 4.51 -2.92 -4.25
C GLU A 123 3.92 -4.33 -4.23
N ILE A 124 2.94 -4.64 -5.08
CA ILE A 124 2.39 -6.01 -5.17
C ILE A 124 3.46 -6.97 -5.65
N ASN A 125 4.23 -6.60 -6.66
CA ASN A 125 5.28 -7.47 -7.19
C ASN A 125 6.39 -7.74 -6.16
N GLU A 126 6.76 -6.78 -5.31
CA GLU A 126 7.76 -6.98 -4.25
C GLU A 126 7.21 -7.78 -3.06
N TYR A 127 5.97 -7.51 -2.64
CA TYR A 127 5.43 -7.99 -1.36
C TYR A 127 4.48 -9.18 -1.46
N ASN A 128 3.80 -9.33 -2.60
CA ASN A 128 2.82 -10.38 -2.87
C ASN A 128 2.77 -10.75 -4.38
N PRO A 129 3.86 -11.29 -4.96
CA PRO A 129 3.91 -11.64 -6.38
C PRO A 129 2.94 -12.75 -6.79
N SER A 130 2.35 -13.48 -5.82
CA SER A 130 1.40 -14.57 -6.06
C SER A 130 -0.07 -14.18 -5.83
N GLY A 131 -0.37 -12.92 -5.51
CA GLY A 131 -1.74 -12.38 -5.52
C GLY A 131 -2.66 -12.80 -4.36
N GLY A 132 -2.16 -13.51 -3.34
CA GLY A 132 -3.03 -14.18 -2.35
C GLY A 132 -3.63 -13.33 -1.23
N TYR A 133 -3.01 -12.21 -0.82
CA TYR A 133 -3.51 -11.36 0.28
C TYR A 133 -2.89 -9.96 0.30
N THR A 134 -3.64 -8.96 0.77
CA THR A 134 -3.09 -7.62 1.04
C THR A 134 -2.10 -7.67 2.19
N LYS A 135 -0.81 -7.50 1.90
CA LYS A 135 0.23 -7.46 2.93
C LYS A 135 0.22 -6.11 3.65
N LYS A 136 0.15 -6.15 4.98
CA LYS A 136 0.22 -4.99 5.86
C LYS A 136 1.64 -4.86 6.39
N GLU A 137 2.23 -3.68 6.27
CA GLU A 137 3.58 -3.40 6.74
C GLU A 137 3.59 -2.15 7.62
N LEU A 138 4.42 -2.14 8.66
CA LEU A 138 4.65 -0.92 9.43
C LEU A 138 5.51 0.04 8.61
N TRP A 139 5.00 1.24 8.37
CA TRP A 139 5.57 2.18 7.41
C TRP A 139 5.86 3.52 8.05
N ASN A 140 7.01 4.11 7.68
CA ASN A 140 7.32 5.49 7.96
C ASN A 140 6.97 6.32 6.72
N PHE A 141 5.80 6.95 6.73
CA PHE A 141 5.28 7.75 5.61
C PHE A 141 6.12 9.00 5.34
N LYS A 142 6.83 9.52 6.35
CA LYS A 142 7.77 10.65 6.15
C LYS A 142 9.04 10.20 5.44
N ALA A 143 9.52 9.00 5.72
CA ALA A 143 10.74 8.46 5.12
C ALA A 143 10.50 7.65 3.83
N GLY A 144 9.25 7.36 3.49
CA GLY A 144 8.91 6.58 2.29
C GLY A 144 9.44 5.13 2.33
N ARG A 145 9.62 4.55 3.52
CA ARG A 145 10.14 3.18 3.70
C ARG A 145 9.51 2.47 4.88
N ARG A 146 9.76 1.16 5.00
CA ARG A 146 9.41 0.37 6.19
C ARG A 146 9.95 1.06 7.45
N ALA A 147 9.12 1.15 8.48
CA ALA A 147 9.54 1.67 9.76
C ALA A 147 10.44 0.65 10.46
N THR A 148 11.51 1.13 11.09
CA THR A 148 12.36 0.31 11.94
C THR A 148 11.66 0.02 13.27
N LEU A 149 12.07 -1.06 13.95
CA LEU A 149 11.57 -1.37 15.29
C LEU A 149 11.81 -0.22 16.27
N LYS A 150 12.96 0.46 16.17
CA LYS A 150 13.28 1.64 16.98
C LYS A 150 12.28 2.77 16.75
N GLU A 151 11.99 3.10 15.49
CA GLU A 151 10.99 4.11 15.13
C GLU A 151 9.60 3.74 15.66
N ALA A 152 9.21 2.47 15.53
CA ALA A 152 7.95 1.92 16.04
C ALA A 152 7.80 2.09 17.56
N VAL A 153 8.80 1.62 18.32
CA VAL A 153 8.81 1.69 19.79
C VAL A 153 8.78 3.15 20.26
N LEU A 154 9.61 4.00 19.68
CA LEU A 154 9.63 5.44 20.00
C LEU A 154 8.29 6.11 19.73
N PHE A 155 7.59 5.73 18.66
CA PHE A 155 6.26 6.24 18.36
C PHE A 155 5.24 5.83 19.42
N VAL A 156 5.19 4.55 19.78
CA VAL A 156 4.28 4.04 20.83
C VAL A 156 4.54 4.74 22.17
N LEU A 157 5.81 4.85 22.58
CA LEU A 157 6.20 5.53 23.82
C LEU A 157 5.79 7.01 23.84
N LYS A 158 5.82 7.71 22.70
CA LYS A 158 5.34 9.10 22.60
C LYS A 158 3.82 9.22 22.68
N GLN A 159 3.07 8.24 22.18
CA GLN A 159 1.60 8.24 22.25
C GLN A 159 1.07 7.86 23.65
N TRP A 160 1.85 7.07 24.41
CA TRP A 160 1.46 6.56 25.72
C TRP A 160 1.08 7.64 26.76
N PRO A 161 1.84 8.74 26.96
CA PRO A 161 1.46 9.82 27.87
C PRO A 161 0.20 10.56 27.44
N MET A 162 -0.06 10.67 26.13
CA MET A 162 -1.21 11.42 25.60
C MET A 162 -2.54 10.72 25.87
N ARG A 163 -2.54 9.38 25.94
CA ARG A 163 -3.74 8.60 26.31
C ARG A 163 -4.05 8.64 27.81
N LYS A 164 -3.05 8.75 28.69
CA LYS A 164 -3.27 8.87 30.15
C LYS A 164 -3.97 10.17 30.56
N ARG A 165 -3.85 11.25 29.78
CA ARG A 165 -4.54 12.54 30.04
C ARG A 165 -6.01 12.56 29.62
N LYS A 166 -6.48 11.57 28.87
CA LYS A 166 -7.86 11.48 28.36
C LYS A 166 -8.76 10.52 29.14
N ARG A 167 -8.20 9.79 30.12
CA ARG A 167 -8.95 8.90 31.01
C ARG A 167 -9.17 9.57 32.35
#